data_AF-A0A089KGI3-F1
#
_entry.id   AF-A0A089KGI3-F1
#
_cell.length_a   1.000
_cell.length_b   1.000
_cell.length_c   1.000
_cell.angle_alpha   90.00
_cell.angle_beta   90.00
_cell.angle_gamma   90.00
#
_symmetry.space_group_name_H-M   'P 1'
#
loop_
_entity.id
_entity.type
_entity.pdbx_description
1 polymer ?
#
loop_
_entity_poly.entity_id
_entity_poly.type
_entity_poly.pdbx_seq_one_letter_code
_entity_poly.pdbx_strand_id
1 'polypeptide(L)'
;MSKTTLGLALLLAAGLLTYGLVTASHGADSSQNSQNQDPKEVTEAASAKITPKPSQEAVKPLQIRWQADTDGSGIYSEAPPVSDGRFFYSYNNTLNAASLPSGSIAWTFENAGTPEIISDNAIYTISGSDHLIKLSADTGQQLWSTQVAKQPMEVGGHARLTGRTIIFANESGGIAGYDPDTGRQLWSNPDIPMYAGTIHGEHEGVLIVSGTIDNIRSQYFGLDPATGKQLWRTEGILSPVTTYEDDLVLRETAAEQYIPGDSPVAGHLLTLVRLDSATGQLTGQEQYQPLADVSLTGSSQALIEQPYVYTVDGTLDQTESRLTRFTLGQTEGSSAKSYDEYGALAAGPTDGMAFFRQNNVLTGVHLADDRTVTFTAPANGIR
;
A
#
# COMPACT_ATOMS: atom_id res chain seq x y z
N MET A 1 12.40 21.86 45.59
CA MET A 1 12.94 21.91 44.21
C MET A 1 12.76 20.52 43.62
N SER A 2 11.62 20.32 42.97
CA SER A 2 11.27 19.08 42.27
C SER A 2 11.79 19.18 40.83
N LYS A 3 12.64 18.26 40.41
CA LYS A 3 13.01 18.08 39.00
C LYS A 3 12.05 17.05 38.42
N THR A 4 11.05 17.51 37.67
CA THR A 4 10.25 16.69 36.77
C THR A 4 11.07 16.43 35.51
N THR A 5 11.52 15.19 35.34
CA THR A 5 12.10 14.72 34.08
C THR A 5 10.94 14.25 33.20
N LEU A 6 10.56 15.04 32.19
CA LEU A 6 9.68 14.58 31.12
C LEU A 6 10.45 13.53 30.30
N GLY A 7 10.04 12.27 30.40
CA GLY A 7 10.51 11.21 29.51
C GLY A 7 9.82 11.36 28.15
N LEU A 8 10.55 11.90 27.18
CA LEU A 8 10.14 11.93 25.78
C LEU A 8 10.28 10.49 25.24
N ALA A 9 9.18 9.75 25.16
CA ALA A 9 9.15 8.46 24.48
C ALA A 9 9.02 8.70 22.98
N LEU A 10 10.16 8.88 22.29
CA LEU A 10 10.21 8.65 20.84
C LEU A 10 10.04 7.15 20.59
N LEU A 11 8.83 6.73 20.26
CA LEU A 11 8.63 5.47 19.56
C LEU A 11 9.09 5.67 18.12
N LEU A 12 10.35 5.31 17.85
CA LEU A 12 10.84 5.03 16.51
C LEU A 12 10.14 3.77 16.01
N ALA A 13 8.95 3.93 15.43
CA ALA A 13 8.43 2.95 14.49
C ALA A 13 9.12 3.22 13.15
N ALA A 14 10.22 2.49 12.88
CA ALA A 14 10.71 2.32 11.53
C ALA A 14 9.71 1.43 10.78
N GLY A 15 8.56 2.02 10.44
CA GLY A 15 7.60 1.43 9.53
C GLY A 15 8.02 1.78 8.11
N LEU A 16 8.60 0.82 7.40
CA LEU A 16 8.54 0.84 5.94
C LEU A 16 7.07 0.73 5.56
N LEU A 17 6.40 1.87 5.46
CA LEU A 17 5.04 1.99 4.94
C LEU A 17 5.14 1.89 3.42
N THR A 18 4.98 0.68 2.89
CA THR A 18 4.66 0.50 1.47
C THR A 18 3.19 0.83 1.30
N TYR A 19 2.90 1.97 0.69
CA TYR A 19 1.54 2.35 0.31
C TYR A 19 1.06 1.51 -0.86
N GLY A 20 -0.18 1.02 -0.75
CA GLY A 20 -0.86 0.25 -1.78
C GLY A 20 -1.77 1.11 -2.65
N LEU A 21 -1.63 1.07 -3.97
CA LEU A 21 -2.58 1.59 -4.97
C LEU A 21 -3.24 0.42 -5.70
N VAL A 22 -4.57 0.32 -5.61
CA VAL A 22 -5.36 -0.63 -6.40
C VAL A 22 -5.33 -0.19 -7.88
N THR A 23 -4.61 -0.93 -8.73
CA THR A 23 -4.75 -0.78 -10.18
C THR A 23 -5.70 -1.84 -10.72
N ALA A 24 -6.85 -1.41 -11.25
CA ALA A 24 -7.73 -2.27 -12.03
C ALA A 24 -7.00 -2.66 -13.32
N SER A 25 -6.73 -3.95 -13.50
CA SER A 25 -6.10 -4.46 -14.72
C SER A 25 -7.07 -4.32 -15.90
N HIS A 26 -6.78 -3.38 -16.81
CA HIS A 26 -7.48 -3.24 -18.08
C HIS A 26 -7.02 -4.35 -19.05
N GLY A 27 -7.77 -5.44 -19.08
CA GLY A 27 -7.79 -6.35 -20.23
C GLY A 27 -8.53 -5.67 -21.38
N ALA A 28 -7.81 -5.30 -22.43
CA ALA A 28 -8.40 -4.80 -23.66
C ALA A 28 -9.23 -5.91 -24.33
N ASP A 29 -10.55 -5.78 -24.33
CA ASP A 29 -11.35 -6.23 -25.47
C ASP A 29 -12.57 -5.32 -25.67
N SER A 30 -12.68 -4.80 -26.89
CA SER A 30 -13.70 -3.86 -27.32
C SER A 30 -14.98 -4.59 -27.73
N SER A 31 -16.14 -4.15 -27.23
CA SER A 31 -17.30 -3.69 -28.02
C SER A 31 -18.66 -3.87 -27.32
N GLN A 32 -19.45 -2.78 -27.38
CA GLN A 32 -20.91 -2.66 -27.14
C GLN A 32 -21.34 -2.83 -25.67
N ASN A 33 -22.17 -1.99 -25.06
CA ASN A 33 -23.26 -1.16 -25.56
C ASN A 33 -23.54 -0.05 -24.52
N SER A 34 -23.61 1.20 -24.95
CA SER A 34 -23.95 2.34 -24.11
C SER A 34 -25.44 2.34 -23.77
N GLN A 35 -25.80 2.25 -22.48
CA GLN A 35 -27.04 2.84 -21.97
C GLN A 35 -26.79 3.50 -20.62
N ASN A 36 -26.97 4.82 -20.62
CA ASN A 36 -27.24 5.66 -19.46
C ASN A 36 -28.24 4.97 -18.53
N GLN A 37 -27.82 4.67 -17.31
CA GLN A 37 -28.72 4.60 -16.17
C GLN A 37 -28.19 5.55 -15.10
N ASP A 38 -29.02 6.54 -14.76
CA ASP A 38 -28.82 7.39 -13.59
C ASP A 38 -28.54 6.53 -12.34
N PRO A 39 -27.64 6.95 -11.44
CA PRO A 39 -27.40 6.23 -10.21
C PRO A 39 -28.68 6.25 -9.37
N LYS A 40 -29.30 5.07 -9.24
CA LYS A 40 -30.42 4.87 -8.33
C LYS A 40 -29.96 5.17 -6.91
N GLU A 41 -30.74 6.02 -6.22
CA GLU A 41 -30.72 6.23 -4.77
C GLU A 41 -30.40 4.92 -4.02
N VAL A 42 -29.23 4.86 -3.41
CA VAL A 42 -28.94 3.87 -2.37
C VAL A 42 -29.60 4.36 -1.10
N THR A 43 -30.84 3.93 -0.87
CA THR A 43 -31.56 4.16 0.39
C THR A 43 -30.77 3.60 1.56
N GLU A 44 -30.67 4.42 2.63
CA GLU A 44 -30.17 4.11 3.97
C GLU A 44 -30.18 2.62 4.32
N ALA A 45 -29.00 2.09 4.64
CA ALA A 45 -28.89 0.81 5.35
C ALA A 45 -29.44 1.03 6.77
N ALA A 46 -30.74 0.80 6.94
CA ALA A 46 -31.36 0.71 8.25
C ALA A 46 -30.58 -0.32 9.08
N SER A 47 -30.02 0.14 10.21
CA SER A 47 -29.41 -0.68 11.25
C SER A 47 -30.43 -1.64 11.85
N ALA A 48 -30.66 -2.77 11.18
CA ALA A 48 -31.16 -3.95 11.85
C ALA A 48 -30.02 -4.48 12.72
N LYS A 49 -30.23 -4.52 14.03
CA LYS A 49 -29.40 -5.31 14.96
C LYS A 49 -29.52 -6.79 14.57
N ILE A 50 -28.75 -7.23 13.58
CA ILE A 50 -28.52 -8.64 13.32
C ILE A 50 -27.49 -9.04 14.37
N THR A 51 -27.94 -9.71 15.43
CA THR A 51 -27.00 -10.42 16.31
C THR A 51 -26.27 -11.44 15.43
N PRO A 52 -24.95 -11.35 15.24
CA PRO A 52 -24.23 -12.32 14.41
C PRO A 52 -24.48 -13.70 15.01
N LYS A 53 -25.20 -14.55 14.29
CA LYS A 53 -25.35 -15.94 14.68
C LYS A 53 -24.14 -16.67 14.09
N PRO A 54 -23.12 -17.03 14.89
CA PRO A 54 -21.97 -17.74 14.35
C PRO A 54 -22.48 -19.02 13.68
N SER A 55 -22.19 -19.21 12.41
CA SER A 55 -22.33 -20.52 11.78
C SER A 55 -21.38 -21.46 12.52
N GLN A 56 -21.94 -22.36 13.33
CA GLN A 56 -21.22 -23.37 14.11
C GLN A 56 -20.57 -24.47 13.26
N GLU A 57 -20.28 -24.22 11.99
CA GLU A 57 -19.43 -25.13 11.23
C GLU A 57 -17.98 -24.78 11.56
N ALA A 58 -17.44 -25.50 12.56
CA ALA A 58 -16.03 -25.51 12.88
C ALA A 58 -15.24 -25.83 11.60
N VAL A 59 -14.67 -24.80 10.98
CA VAL A 59 -13.77 -24.96 9.84
C VAL A 59 -12.57 -25.75 10.34
N LYS A 60 -12.18 -26.80 9.58
CA LYS A 60 -11.01 -27.62 9.90
C LYS A 60 -9.79 -26.72 10.14
N PRO A 61 -8.94 -27.02 11.14
CA PRO A 61 -7.77 -26.19 11.44
C PRO A 61 -6.87 -26.11 10.20
N LEU A 62 -6.51 -24.89 9.82
CA LEU A 62 -5.57 -24.63 8.72
C LEU A 62 -4.29 -25.44 8.98
N GLN A 63 -3.90 -26.24 8.00
CA GLN A 63 -2.66 -27.01 8.04
C GLN A 63 -1.60 -26.25 7.26
N ILE A 64 -0.47 -25.98 7.90
CA ILE A 64 0.71 -25.39 7.24
C ILE A 64 1.17 -26.37 6.17
N ARG A 65 1.21 -25.94 4.90
CA ARG A 65 1.72 -26.76 3.78
C ARG A 65 3.23 -26.80 3.76
N TRP A 66 3.85 -25.65 3.95
CA TRP A 66 5.30 -25.48 4.09
C TRP A 66 5.57 -24.13 4.75
N GLN A 67 6.81 -23.95 5.22
CA GLN A 67 7.30 -22.72 5.84
C GLN A 67 8.74 -22.47 5.37
N ALA A 68 9.11 -21.21 5.22
CA ALA A 68 10.47 -20.78 4.91
C ALA A 68 10.84 -19.57 5.76
N ASP A 69 12.13 -19.47 6.12
CA ASP A 69 12.69 -18.25 6.69
C ASP A 69 12.91 -17.22 5.57
N THR A 70 12.66 -15.95 5.88
CA THR A 70 12.75 -14.84 4.91
C THR A 70 13.33 -13.61 5.56
N ASP A 71 13.82 -12.66 4.77
CA ASP A 71 14.25 -11.35 5.23
C ASP A 71 13.06 -10.41 5.54
N GLY A 72 11.81 -10.89 5.37
CA GLY A 72 10.56 -10.15 5.62
C GLY A 72 10.23 -9.07 4.59
N SER A 73 11.20 -8.65 3.79
CA SER A 73 11.08 -7.55 2.82
C SER A 73 10.27 -7.97 1.58
N GLY A 74 9.34 -7.12 1.13
CA GLY A 74 8.52 -7.30 -0.09
C GLY A 74 7.56 -8.50 -0.08
N ILE A 75 7.36 -9.17 1.06
CA ILE A 75 6.33 -10.21 1.23
C ILE A 75 4.95 -9.59 1.48
N TYR A 76 4.93 -8.33 1.92
CA TYR A 76 3.72 -7.55 2.19
C TYR A 76 3.43 -6.52 1.08
N SER A 77 4.04 -6.66 -0.10
CA SER A 77 3.69 -5.83 -1.26
C SER A 77 2.27 -6.13 -1.75
N GLU A 78 1.67 -5.19 -2.48
CA GLU A 78 0.30 -5.30 -3.02
C GLU A 78 0.04 -6.61 -3.76
N ALA A 79 0.97 -7.00 -4.63
CA ALA A 79 0.94 -8.29 -5.29
C ALA A 79 1.81 -9.27 -4.50
N PRO A 80 1.29 -10.44 -4.13
CA PRO A 80 2.13 -11.50 -3.57
C PRO A 80 3.22 -11.84 -4.61
N PRO A 81 4.46 -12.13 -4.19
CA PRO A 81 5.56 -12.35 -5.12
C PRO A 81 5.45 -13.74 -5.77
N VAL A 82 4.45 -13.90 -6.63
CA VAL A 82 4.03 -15.16 -7.25
C VAL A 82 3.91 -14.98 -8.75
N SER A 83 4.47 -15.92 -9.51
CA SER A 83 4.22 -16.07 -10.94
C SER A 83 4.46 -17.51 -11.35
N ASP A 84 3.66 -18.01 -12.30
CA ASP A 84 3.71 -19.38 -12.83
C ASP A 84 3.87 -20.49 -11.76
N GLY A 85 3.07 -20.42 -10.70
CA GLY A 85 3.11 -21.41 -9.61
C GLY A 85 4.36 -21.39 -8.74
N ARG A 86 5.18 -20.34 -8.84
CA ARG A 86 6.37 -20.11 -8.01
C ARG A 86 6.12 -18.97 -7.04
N PHE A 87 6.74 -19.05 -5.87
CA PHE A 87 6.82 -18.00 -4.86
C PHE A 87 8.27 -17.52 -4.77
N PHE A 88 8.48 -16.21 -4.85
CA PHE A 88 9.80 -15.58 -4.83
C PHE A 88 10.04 -14.87 -3.52
N TYR A 89 11.16 -15.13 -2.86
CA TYR A 89 11.50 -14.48 -1.59
C TYR A 89 13.02 -14.39 -1.37
N SER A 90 13.46 -13.35 -0.67
CA SER A 90 14.85 -13.23 -0.23
C SER A 90 15.04 -13.84 1.15
N TYR A 91 16.17 -14.51 1.34
CA TYR A 91 16.70 -14.89 2.65
C TYR A 91 18.23 -14.80 2.63
N ASN A 92 18.82 -14.04 3.55
CA ASN A 92 20.27 -13.81 3.62
C ASN A 92 20.88 -13.39 2.26
N ASN A 93 20.30 -12.37 1.62
CA ASN A 93 20.73 -11.84 0.30
C ASN A 93 20.71 -12.88 -0.82
N THR A 94 19.89 -13.93 -0.69
CA THR A 94 19.68 -14.93 -1.72
C THR A 94 18.21 -14.91 -2.13
N LEU A 95 17.95 -14.63 -3.40
CA LEU A 95 16.64 -14.77 -3.99
C LEU A 95 16.33 -16.24 -4.25
N ASN A 96 15.22 -16.72 -3.72
CA ASN A 96 14.75 -18.09 -3.86
C ASN A 96 13.49 -18.11 -4.73
N ALA A 97 13.44 -19.00 -5.72
CA ALA A 97 12.19 -19.36 -6.39
C ALA A 97 11.74 -20.73 -5.91
N ALA A 98 10.70 -20.75 -5.09
CA ALA A 98 10.12 -21.96 -4.53
C ALA A 98 8.83 -22.33 -5.25
N SER A 99 8.56 -23.63 -5.38
CA SER A 99 7.24 -24.14 -5.77
C SER A 99 6.18 -23.69 -4.77
N LEU A 100 5.16 -22.94 -5.21
CA LEU A 100 4.09 -22.45 -4.35
C LEU A 100 3.32 -23.60 -3.65
N PRO A 101 3.08 -24.77 -4.26
CA PRO A 101 2.43 -25.89 -3.57
C PRO A 101 3.28 -26.58 -2.48
N SER A 102 4.60 -26.65 -2.64
CA SER A 102 5.46 -27.56 -1.85
C SER A 102 6.62 -26.88 -1.10
N GLY A 103 6.96 -25.63 -1.43
CA GLY A 103 8.13 -24.93 -0.89
C GLY A 103 9.47 -25.44 -1.43
N SER A 104 9.47 -26.40 -2.35
CA SER A 104 10.72 -26.93 -2.93
C SER A 104 11.38 -25.89 -3.83
N ILE A 105 12.67 -25.63 -3.60
CA ILE A 105 13.44 -24.65 -4.36
C ILE A 105 13.70 -25.15 -5.79
N ALA A 106 13.26 -24.38 -6.77
CA ALA A 106 13.54 -24.62 -8.19
C ALA A 106 14.91 -24.05 -8.58
N TRP A 107 15.21 -22.84 -8.12
CA TRP A 107 16.51 -22.18 -8.31
C TRP A 107 16.75 -21.11 -7.24
N THR A 108 18.00 -20.71 -7.09
CA THR A 108 18.45 -19.60 -6.23
C THR A 108 19.35 -18.64 -7.00
N PHE A 109 19.40 -17.39 -6.54
CA PHE A 109 20.33 -16.38 -7.06
C PHE A 109 20.91 -15.57 -5.89
N GLU A 110 22.24 -15.59 -5.76
CA GLU A 110 22.96 -14.88 -4.69
C GLU A 110 23.09 -13.38 -4.98
N ASN A 111 23.27 -12.58 -3.92
CA ASN A 111 23.43 -11.12 -3.98
C ASN A 111 22.22 -10.42 -4.62
N ALA A 112 21.02 -10.89 -4.33
CA ALA A 112 19.77 -10.27 -4.76
C ALA A 112 18.86 -10.03 -3.56
N GLY A 113 18.18 -8.88 -3.57
CA GLY A 113 17.08 -8.60 -2.66
C GLY A 113 15.77 -9.22 -3.16
N THR A 114 14.69 -8.86 -2.48
CA THR A 114 13.34 -9.21 -2.93
C THR A 114 13.07 -8.67 -4.35
N PRO A 115 12.30 -9.38 -5.19
CA PRO A 115 11.97 -8.87 -6.50
C PRO A 115 11.21 -7.54 -6.44
N GLU A 116 11.61 -6.61 -7.30
CA GLU A 116 10.92 -5.34 -7.55
C GLU A 116 9.83 -5.52 -8.61
N ILE A 117 10.10 -6.34 -9.63
CA ILE A 117 9.18 -6.62 -10.73
C ILE A 117 9.18 -8.12 -10.99
N ILE A 118 7.98 -8.70 -11.05
CA ILE A 118 7.76 -10.13 -11.35
C ILE A 118 6.87 -10.21 -12.58
N SER A 119 7.26 -11.05 -13.53
CA SER A 119 6.49 -11.41 -14.72
C SER A 119 6.73 -12.88 -15.05
N ASP A 120 5.95 -13.43 -15.96
CA ASP A 120 6.03 -14.85 -16.32
C ASP A 120 7.39 -15.29 -16.85
N ASN A 121 8.17 -14.37 -17.44
CA ASN A 121 9.47 -14.69 -18.04
C ASN A 121 10.67 -14.01 -17.35
N ALA A 122 10.44 -12.96 -16.57
CA ALA A 122 11.51 -12.15 -16.01
C ALA A 122 11.24 -11.71 -14.58
N ILE A 123 12.30 -11.75 -13.79
CA ILE A 123 12.37 -11.20 -12.44
C ILE A 123 13.37 -10.07 -12.45
N TYR A 124 13.00 -8.91 -11.90
CA TYR A 124 13.91 -7.81 -11.68
C TYR A 124 14.12 -7.61 -10.18
N THR A 125 15.37 -7.49 -9.77
CA THR A 125 15.77 -7.31 -8.37
C THR A 125 16.89 -6.30 -8.29
N ILE A 126 17.06 -5.72 -7.11
CA ILE A 126 18.14 -4.81 -6.78
C ILE A 126 19.11 -5.53 -5.85
N SER A 127 20.39 -5.55 -6.23
CA SER A 127 21.44 -6.12 -5.37
C SER A 127 21.87 -5.15 -4.28
N GLY A 128 22.45 -5.67 -3.21
CA GLY A 128 23.13 -4.86 -2.19
C GLY A 128 24.39 -4.15 -2.68
N SER A 129 24.77 -4.31 -3.95
CA SER A 129 25.84 -3.58 -4.63
C SER A 129 25.30 -2.53 -5.62
N ASP A 130 24.05 -2.13 -5.43
CA ASP A 130 23.33 -1.12 -6.20
C ASP A 130 23.23 -1.43 -7.71
N HIS A 131 23.07 -2.71 -8.06
CA HIS A 131 22.76 -3.13 -9.43
C HIS A 131 21.28 -3.46 -9.57
N LEU A 132 20.67 -3.00 -10.67
CA LEU A 132 19.42 -3.58 -11.18
C LEU A 132 19.78 -4.82 -12.00
N ILE A 133 19.15 -5.93 -11.68
CA ILE A 133 19.44 -7.23 -12.28
C ILE A 133 18.15 -7.78 -12.89
N LYS A 134 18.23 -8.27 -14.13
CA LYS A 134 17.18 -9.06 -14.76
C LYS A 134 17.57 -10.54 -14.76
N LEU A 135 16.69 -11.38 -14.25
CA LEU A 135 16.80 -12.83 -14.22
C LEU A 135 15.70 -13.46 -15.08
N SER A 136 15.97 -14.62 -15.65
CA SER A 136 14.94 -15.52 -16.17
C SER A 136 14.07 -16.03 -15.01
N ALA A 137 12.75 -15.85 -15.08
CA ALA A 137 11.83 -16.38 -14.06
C ALA A 137 11.87 -17.92 -13.98
N ASP A 138 12.17 -18.57 -15.11
CA ASP A 138 12.19 -20.04 -15.19
C ASP A 138 13.43 -20.66 -14.60
N THR A 139 14.59 -20.04 -14.79
CA THR A 139 15.89 -20.66 -14.51
C THR A 139 16.73 -19.91 -13.47
N GLY A 140 16.36 -18.67 -13.12
CA GLY A 140 17.18 -17.80 -12.29
C GLY A 140 18.44 -17.28 -12.99
N GLN A 141 18.63 -17.60 -14.28
CA GLN A 141 19.80 -17.14 -15.02
C GLN A 141 19.77 -15.62 -15.20
N GLN A 142 20.87 -14.96 -14.83
CA GLN A 142 21.06 -13.54 -15.11
C GLN A 142 21.08 -13.27 -16.61
N LEU A 143 20.14 -12.45 -17.07
CA LEU A 143 20.04 -11.99 -18.45
C LEU A 143 20.86 -10.70 -18.65
N TRP A 144 20.80 -9.77 -17.68
CA TRP A 144 21.67 -8.60 -17.64
C TRP A 144 21.78 -8.04 -16.22
N SER A 145 22.76 -7.16 -16.00
CA SER A 145 22.96 -6.41 -14.76
C SER A 145 23.51 -5.02 -15.07
N THR A 146 22.94 -3.99 -14.43
CA THR A 146 23.31 -2.57 -14.62
C THR A 146 23.53 -1.91 -13.27
N GLN A 147 24.67 -1.22 -13.09
CA GLN A 147 24.90 -0.34 -11.94
C GLN A 147 23.93 0.85 -12.02
N VAL A 148 23.06 1.01 -11.02
CA VAL A 148 21.98 2.02 -11.03
C VAL A 148 22.20 3.16 -10.03
N ALA A 149 23.05 2.98 -9.04
CA ALA A 149 23.44 4.05 -8.12
C ALA A 149 24.92 4.44 -8.27
N LYS A 150 25.19 5.74 -8.17
CA LYS A 150 26.56 6.31 -8.13
C LYS A 150 27.10 6.44 -6.71
N GLN A 151 26.19 6.54 -5.74
CA GLN A 151 26.45 6.53 -4.31
C GLN A 151 25.69 5.35 -3.72
N PRO A 152 26.21 4.72 -2.65
CA PRO A 152 25.52 3.62 -1.99
C PRO A 152 24.11 4.03 -1.57
N MET A 153 23.14 3.13 -1.77
CA MET A 153 21.78 3.35 -1.29
C MET A 153 21.73 3.09 0.22
N GLU A 154 21.30 4.08 1.00
CA GLU A 154 21.09 4.02 2.44
C GLU A 154 19.65 3.61 2.80
N VAL A 155 18.65 4.16 2.08
CA VAL A 155 17.23 3.82 2.30
C VAL A 155 16.81 2.66 1.40
N GLY A 156 17.40 2.57 0.21
CA GLY A 156 17.14 1.52 -0.76
C GLY A 156 16.66 2.07 -2.09
N GLY A 157 16.75 1.26 -3.14
CA GLY A 157 16.20 1.58 -4.45
C GLY A 157 14.86 0.86 -4.67
N HIS A 158 14.01 1.45 -5.49
CA HIS A 158 12.77 0.84 -5.95
C HIS A 158 12.74 0.79 -7.47
N ALA A 159 12.16 -0.27 -8.05
CA ALA A 159 11.98 -0.37 -9.48
C ALA A 159 10.56 -0.79 -9.86
N ARG A 160 10.01 -0.17 -10.91
CA ARG A 160 8.69 -0.51 -11.46
C ARG A 160 8.73 -0.50 -12.97
N LEU A 161 8.12 -1.51 -13.60
CA LEU A 161 7.89 -1.50 -15.04
C LEU A 161 6.68 -0.62 -15.35
N THR A 162 6.87 0.42 -16.16
CA THR A 162 5.83 1.33 -16.62
C THR A 162 5.89 1.39 -18.14
N GLY A 163 4.87 0.86 -18.81
CA GLY A 163 4.89 0.65 -20.26
C GLY A 163 6.07 -0.21 -20.69
N ARG A 164 7.01 0.36 -21.44
CA ARG A 164 8.27 -0.29 -21.90
C ARG A 164 9.53 0.24 -21.21
N THR A 165 9.39 0.88 -20.06
CA THR A 165 10.50 1.47 -19.31
C THR A 165 10.49 0.96 -17.88
N ILE A 166 11.64 0.50 -17.38
CA ILE A 166 11.83 0.28 -15.95
C ILE A 166 12.17 1.62 -15.32
N ILE A 167 11.29 2.13 -14.48
CA ILE A 167 11.54 3.28 -13.64
C ILE A 167 12.27 2.79 -12.41
N PHE A 168 13.45 3.33 -12.16
CA PHE A 168 14.22 3.12 -10.94
C PHE A 168 14.31 4.43 -10.18
N ALA A 169 14.18 4.36 -8.86
CA ALA A 169 14.31 5.53 -7.98
C ALA A 169 15.10 5.17 -6.72
N ASN A 170 15.91 6.11 -6.24
CA ASN A 170 16.55 6.04 -4.93
C ASN A 170 16.83 7.44 -4.37
N GLU A 171 17.11 7.52 -3.08
CA GLU A 171 17.24 8.78 -2.34
C GLU A 171 18.42 9.66 -2.77
N SER A 172 19.47 9.07 -3.36
CA SER A 172 20.70 9.80 -3.71
C SER A 172 20.83 10.12 -5.21
N GLY A 173 20.15 9.38 -6.07
CA GLY A 173 20.24 9.48 -7.53
C GLY A 173 18.98 10.00 -8.21
N GLY A 174 17.91 10.21 -7.45
CA GLY A 174 16.61 10.67 -7.97
C GLY A 174 15.90 9.56 -8.73
N ILE A 175 15.60 9.79 -10.00
CA ILE A 175 14.88 8.83 -10.85
C ILE A 175 15.63 8.56 -12.17
N ALA A 176 15.45 7.36 -12.72
CA ALA A 176 15.98 7.00 -14.03
C ALA A 176 15.09 5.96 -14.74
N GLY A 177 15.10 6.01 -16.07
CA GLY A 177 14.42 5.04 -16.93
C GLY A 177 15.42 4.09 -17.57
N TYR A 178 15.11 2.80 -17.59
CA TYR A 178 15.94 1.75 -18.17
C TYR A 178 15.16 0.89 -19.16
N ASP A 179 15.85 0.45 -20.22
CA ASP A 179 15.30 -0.48 -21.19
C ASP A 179 15.19 -1.90 -20.58
N PRO A 180 14.00 -2.52 -20.55
CA PRO A 180 13.80 -3.80 -19.89
C PRO A 180 14.48 -4.99 -20.58
N ASP A 181 14.84 -4.86 -21.86
CA ASP A 181 15.44 -5.95 -22.64
C ASP A 181 16.96 -5.95 -22.53
N THR A 182 17.56 -4.76 -22.48
CA THR A 182 19.02 -4.56 -22.52
C THR A 182 19.63 -4.07 -21.21
N GLY A 183 18.81 -3.54 -20.29
CA GLY A 183 19.27 -2.91 -19.05
C GLY A 183 19.92 -1.52 -19.26
N ARG A 184 19.91 -0.99 -20.50
CA ARG A 184 20.53 0.30 -20.80
C ARG A 184 19.70 1.45 -20.26
N GLN A 185 20.35 2.41 -19.60
CA GLN A 185 19.71 3.65 -19.18
C GLN A 185 19.22 4.45 -20.39
N LEU A 186 17.94 4.81 -20.39
CA LEU A 186 17.28 5.63 -21.41
C LEU A 186 17.35 7.11 -21.05
N TRP A 187 17.11 7.46 -19.79
CA TRP A 187 17.15 8.81 -19.25
C TRP A 187 17.42 8.78 -17.74
N SER A 188 17.81 9.92 -17.18
CA SER A 188 17.93 10.12 -15.72
C SER A 188 17.58 11.55 -15.35
N ASN A 189 16.92 11.72 -14.20
CA ASN A 189 16.67 13.01 -13.60
C ASN A 189 17.04 12.97 -12.10
N PRO A 190 18.25 13.46 -11.74
CA PRO A 190 18.69 13.50 -10.35
C PRO A 190 18.06 14.61 -9.52
N ASP A 191 17.31 15.53 -10.15
CA ASP A 191 16.71 16.68 -9.47
C ASP A 191 15.37 16.34 -8.79
N ILE A 192 14.87 15.10 -8.96
CA ILE A 192 13.67 14.62 -8.28
C ILE A 192 14.07 13.99 -6.94
N PRO A 193 13.78 14.62 -5.79
CA PRO A 193 14.11 14.07 -4.48
C PRO A 193 13.25 12.85 -4.12
N MET A 194 13.88 11.69 -3.96
CA MET A 194 13.22 10.39 -3.73
C MET A 194 13.52 9.79 -2.34
N TYR A 195 13.78 10.63 -1.34
CA TYR A 195 13.95 10.15 0.04
C TYR A 195 12.63 9.51 0.55
N ALA A 196 12.71 8.23 0.92
CA ALA A 196 11.55 7.38 1.22
C ALA A 196 10.48 7.47 0.11
N GLY A 197 10.92 7.38 -1.15
CA GLY A 197 10.08 7.61 -2.31
C GLY A 197 9.26 6.40 -2.78
N THR A 198 8.24 6.67 -3.59
CA THR A 198 7.35 5.66 -4.17
C THR A 198 7.12 5.94 -5.65
N ILE A 199 7.02 4.89 -6.47
CA ILE A 199 6.69 4.95 -7.90
C ILE A 199 5.24 4.52 -8.09
N HIS A 200 4.34 5.48 -8.28
CA HIS A 200 2.89 5.24 -8.43
C HIS A 200 2.49 4.72 -9.82
N GLY A 201 3.38 4.84 -10.79
CA GLY A 201 3.16 4.40 -12.17
C GLY A 201 2.72 5.53 -13.09
N GLU A 202 2.29 5.18 -14.30
CA GLU A 202 1.80 6.14 -15.31
C GLU A 202 0.28 6.24 -15.29
N HIS A 203 -0.21 7.47 -15.21
CA HIS A 203 -1.63 7.83 -15.17
C HIS A 203 -1.85 8.97 -16.16
N GLU A 204 -2.78 8.80 -17.11
CA GLU A 204 -3.01 9.74 -18.22
C GLU A 204 -1.73 10.18 -18.98
N GLY A 205 -0.76 9.28 -19.15
CA GLY A 205 0.50 9.60 -19.82
C GLY A 205 1.51 10.38 -18.97
N VAL A 206 1.25 10.52 -17.67
CA VAL A 206 2.15 11.15 -16.69
C VAL A 206 2.66 10.10 -15.73
N LEU A 207 3.99 9.96 -15.62
CA LEU A 207 4.61 9.14 -14.59
C LEU A 207 4.55 9.88 -13.24
N ILE A 208 3.89 9.28 -12.25
CA ILE A 208 3.73 9.86 -10.93
C ILE A 208 4.66 9.16 -9.94
N VAL A 209 5.45 9.98 -9.23
CA VAL A 209 6.31 9.54 -8.13
C VAL A 209 6.11 10.44 -6.92
N SER A 210 6.45 9.95 -5.74
CA SER A 210 6.45 10.78 -4.53
C SER A 210 7.70 10.55 -3.70
N GLY A 211 8.00 11.50 -2.83
CA GLY A 211 9.02 11.40 -1.78
C GLY A 211 8.63 12.23 -0.56
N THR A 212 9.39 12.10 0.52
CA THR A 212 9.17 12.88 1.75
C THR A 212 10.17 14.04 1.85
N ILE A 213 9.78 15.11 2.55
CA ILE A 213 10.63 16.31 2.75
C ILE A 213 11.24 16.35 4.16
N ASP A 214 10.43 16.04 5.17
CA ASP A 214 10.77 16.16 6.60
C ASP A 214 10.13 15.05 7.45
N ASN A 215 9.89 13.89 6.83
CA ASN A 215 9.13 12.76 7.40
C ASN A 215 7.68 13.07 7.78
N ILE A 216 7.16 14.25 7.44
CA ILE A 216 5.78 14.66 7.69
C ILE A 216 5.09 15.00 6.36
N ARG A 217 5.72 15.87 5.57
CA ARG A 217 5.20 16.32 4.28
C ARG A 217 5.66 15.40 3.16
N SER A 218 4.71 15.13 2.27
CA SER A 218 4.89 14.44 1.01
C SER A 218 5.00 15.44 -0.13
N GLN A 219 5.77 15.09 -1.15
CA GLN A 219 5.80 15.77 -2.43
C GLN A 219 5.54 14.75 -3.54
N TYR A 220 4.63 15.09 -4.43
CA TYR A 220 4.27 14.32 -5.62
C TYR A 220 4.81 15.07 -6.83
N PHE A 221 5.30 14.31 -7.81
CA PHE A 221 5.79 14.83 -9.07
C PHE A 221 5.10 14.08 -10.21
N GLY A 222 4.60 14.85 -11.17
CA GLY A 222 4.23 14.34 -12.48
C GLY A 222 5.38 14.55 -13.44
N LEU A 223 5.70 13.51 -14.18
CA LEU A 223 6.88 13.46 -15.03
C LEU A 223 6.48 12.98 -16.42
N ASP A 224 7.18 13.48 -17.43
CA ASP A 224 7.15 12.89 -18.76
C ASP A 224 7.77 11.48 -18.68
N PRO A 225 7.04 10.39 -18.98
CA PRO A 225 7.55 9.01 -18.83
C PRO A 225 8.69 8.68 -19.82
N ALA A 226 8.77 9.39 -20.94
CA ALA A 226 9.78 9.16 -21.98
C ALA A 226 11.09 9.90 -21.68
N THR A 227 11.06 11.00 -20.91
CA THR A 227 12.26 11.80 -20.64
C THR A 227 12.61 11.96 -19.16
N GLY A 228 11.70 11.61 -18.25
CA GLY A 228 11.83 11.87 -16.81
C GLY A 228 11.73 13.35 -16.43
N LYS A 229 11.27 14.22 -17.35
CA LYS A 229 11.22 15.67 -17.11
C LYS A 229 10.02 15.99 -16.22
N GLN A 230 10.24 16.79 -15.18
CA GLN A 230 9.16 17.29 -14.34
C GLN A 230 8.16 18.14 -15.14
N LEU A 231 6.88 17.78 -15.02
CA LEU A 231 5.73 18.51 -15.57
C LEU A 231 5.10 19.37 -14.48
N TRP A 232 4.87 18.80 -13.30
CA TRP A 232 4.28 19.46 -12.15
C TRP A 232 4.86 18.91 -10.84
N ARG A 233 4.63 19.65 -9.74
CA ARG A 233 4.96 19.24 -8.37
C ARG A 233 3.85 19.71 -7.43
N THR A 234 3.45 18.83 -6.52
CA THR A 234 2.44 19.11 -5.49
C THR A 234 2.98 18.68 -4.15
N GLU A 235 2.83 19.54 -3.14
CA GLU A 235 3.34 19.30 -1.79
C GLU A 235 2.19 19.44 -0.79
N GLY A 236 2.18 18.57 0.21
CA GLY A 236 1.21 18.61 1.30
C GLY A 236 1.44 17.47 2.28
N ILE A 237 0.59 17.38 3.29
CA ILE A 237 0.58 16.22 4.18
C ILE A 237 -0.46 15.26 3.62
N LEU A 238 0.03 14.47 2.67
CA LEU A 238 -0.78 13.67 1.76
C LEU A 238 -0.25 12.24 1.75
N SER A 239 -1.13 11.27 1.99
CA SER A 239 -0.83 9.86 1.81
C SER A 239 -1.68 9.26 0.70
N PRO A 240 -1.12 8.41 -0.17
CA PRO A 240 -1.89 7.79 -1.25
C PRO A 240 -2.88 6.77 -0.68
N VAL A 241 -4.08 6.71 -1.29
CA VAL A 241 -5.15 5.77 -0.93
C VAL A 241 -5.41 4.79 -2.05
N THR A 242 -5.70 5.29 -3.24
CA THR A 242 -5.93 4.49 -4.44
C THR A 242 -5.82 5.35 -5.68
N THR A 243 -5.86 4.72 -6.86
CA THR A 243 -6.12 5.40 -8.13
C THR A 243 -7.58 5.19 -8.50
N TYR A 244 -8.26 6.25 -8.90
CA TYR A 244 -9.67 6.22 -9.24
C TYR A 244 -9.93 7.15 -10.43
N GLU A 245 -10.47 6.59 -11.53
CA GLU A 245 -10.71 7.33 -12.78
C GLU A 245 -9.45 8.07 -13.26
N ASP A 246 -8.29 7.40 -13.22
CA ASP A 246 -6.96 7.92 -13.59
C ASP A 246 -6.38 9.04 -12.70
N ASP A 247 -7.12 9.50 -11.69
CA ASP A 247 -6.60 10.39 -10.63
C ASP A 247 -6.04 9.59 -9.45
N LEU A 248 -5.09 10.19 -8.73
CA LEU A 248 -4.70 9.68 -7.42
C LEU A 248 -5.67 10.21 -6.37
N VAL A 249 -6.31 9.31 -5.63
CA VAL A 249 -7.03 9.66 -4.41
C VAL A 249 -6.03 9.63 -3.26
N LEU A 250 -5.93 10.74 -2.55
CA LEU A 250 -5.02 10.92 -1.42
C LEU A 250 -5.83 11.22 -0.16
N ARG A 251 -5.33 10.78 0.99
CA ARG A 251 -5.77 11.23 2.29
C ARG A 251 -5.01 12.49 2.66
N GLU A 252 -5.74 13.54 2.99
CA GLU A 252 -5.20 14.79 3.50
C GLU A 252 -5.24 14.79 5.03
N THR A 253 -4.12 15.12 5.66
CA THR A 253 -4.01 15.21 7.11
C THR A 253 -3.71 16.64 7.53
N ALA A 254 -4.38 17.12 8.58
CA ALA A 254 -4.15 18.46 9.12
C ALA A 254 -2.73 18.59 9.68
N ALA A 255 -2.05 19.70 9.37
CA ALA A 255 -0.67 19.94 9.80
C ALA A 255 -0.53 20.04 11.32
N GLU A 256 -1.57 20.52 11.99
CA GLU A 256 -1.66 20.66 13.43
C GLU A 256 -1.65 19.31 14.16
N GLN A 257 -1.89 18.18 13.48
CA GLN A 257 -1.69 16.85 14.09
C GLN A 257 -0.22 16.54 14.39
N TYR A 258 0.71 17.17 13.66
CA TYR A 258 2.16 16.92 13.80
C TYR A 258 2.85 17.95 14.71
N ILE A 259 2.14 18.99 15.13
CA ILE A 259 2.63 19.99 16.07
C ILE A 259 1.83 19.83 17.37
N PRO A 260 2.36 19.14 18.39
CA PRO A 260 1.65 18.97 19.66
C PRO A 260 1.32 20.32 20.27
N GLY A 261 0.04 20.66 20.32
CA GLY A 261 -0.49 21.82 21.04
C GLY A 261 -1.30 21.37 22.25
N ASP A 262 -1.53 22.30 23.18
CA ASP A 262 -2.40 22.04 24.36
C ASP A 262 -3.90 22.13 24.03
N SER A 263 -4.26 22.39 22.77
CA SER A 263 -5.64 22.64 22.33
C SER A 263 -6.10 21.60 21.32
N PRO A 264 -7.34 21.08 21.45
CA PRO A 264 -7.94 20.19 20.47
C PRO A 264 -7.91 20.76 19.05
N VAL A 265 -7.61 19.90 18.08
CA VAL A 265 -7.62 20.25 16.65
C VAL A 265 -8.91 19.71 16.05
N ALA A 266 -9.90 20.56 15.80
CA ALA A 266 -11.12 20.10 15.11
C ALA A 266 -10.79 19.65 13.67
N GLY A 267 -11.41 18.57 13.23
CA GLY A 267 -11.17 18.00 11.91
C GLY A 267 -12.13 16.88 11.55
N HIS A 268 -11.72 15.99 10.66
CA HIS A 268 -12.49 14.83 10.23
C HIS A 268 -11.67 13.55 10.42
N LEU A 269 -12.33 12.42 10.65
CA LEU A 269 -11.63 11.13 10.76
C LEU A 269 -10.88 10.81 9.47
N LEU A 270 -11.52 11.07 8.32
CA LEU A 270 -10.94 10.89 6.99
C LEU A 270 -11.27 12.10 6.11
N THR A 271 -10.24 12.67 5.49
CA THR A 271 -10.39 13.67 4.43
C THR A 271 -9.74 13.11 3.17
N LEU A 272 -10.52 12.95 2.10
CA LEU A 272 -10.01 12.55 0.79
C LEU A 272 -9.94 13.74 -0.15
N VAL A 273 -8.87 13.81 -0.93
CA VAL A 273 -8.68 14.75 -2.03
C VAL A 273 -8.27 13.97 -3.28
N ARG A 274 -8.60 14.48 -4.47
CA ARG A 274 -8.09 13.95 -5.74
C ARG A 274 -6.93 14.79 -6.21
N LEU A 275 -5.84 14.13 -6.60
CA LEU A 275 -4.74 14.73 -7.33
C LEU A 275 -4.95 14.43 -8.81
N ASP A 276 -5.26 15.48 -9.57
CA ASP A 276 -5.39 15.42 -11.02
C ASP A 276 -4.05 15.01 -11.63
N SER A 277 -4.00 13.84 -12.27
CA SER A 277 -2.74 13.24 -12.74
C SER A 277 -2.06 14.08 -13.83
N ALA A 278 -2.83 14.76 -14.67
CA ALA A 278 -2.32 15.57 -15.77
C ALA A 278 -1.69 16.89 -15.29
N THR A 279 -2.29 17.54 -14.30
CA THR A 279 -1.96 18.92 -13.89
C THR A 279 -1.29 19.03 -12.52
N GLY A 280 -1.43 18.00 -11.69
CA GLY A 280 -0.99 18.00 -10.29
C GLY A 280 -1.90 18.82 -9.37
N GLN A 281 -3.05 19.31 -9.84
CA GLN A 281 -3.94 20.09 -8.98
C GLN A 281 -4.73 19.20 -8.04
N LEU A 282 -4.85 19.63 -6.78
CA LEU A 282 -5.75 18.98 -5.83
C LEU A 282 -7.17 19.49 -6.06
N THR A 283 -8.11 18.58 -6.29
CA THR A 283 -9.53 18.86 -6.51
C THR A 283 -10.38 17.85 -5.75
N GLY A 284 -11.65 18.20 -5.50
CA GLY A 284 -12.54 17.38 -4.68
C GLY A 284 -12.07 17.33 -3.23
N GLN A 285 -12.99 17.52 -2.29
CA GLN A 285 -12.68 17.29 -0.89
C GLN A 285 -13.86 16.57 -0.26
N GLU A 286 -13.62 15.35 0.19
CA GLU A 286 -14.62 14.53 0.86
C GLU A 286 -14.23 14.38 2.33
N GLN A 287 -15.05 14.93 3.22
CA GLN A 287 -14.80 15.00 4.66
C GLN A 287 -15.75 14.08 5.41
N TYR A 288 -15.21 13.01 6.00
CA TYR A 288 -15.99 11.97 6.66
C TYR A 288 -15.86 12.07 8.18
N GLN A 289 -17.01 12.16 8.84
CA GLN A 289 -17.16 12.15 10.30
C GLN A 289 -16.37 13.26 11.01
N PRO A 290 -17.02 14.37 11.39
CA PRO A 290 -16.35 15.43 12.13
C PRO A 290 -15.93 14.94 13.51
N LEU A 291 -14.72 15.34 13.92
CA LEU A 291 -14.14 15.08 15.23
C LEU A 291 -13.77 16.40 15.89
N ALA A 292 -14.05 16.49 17.19
CA ALA A 292 -13.66 17.66 17.98
C ALA A 292 -12.15 17.76 18.16
N ASP A 293 -11.45 16.63 18.07
CA ASP A 293 -10.00 16.56 18.19
C ASP A 293 -9.42 15.44 17.32
N VAL A 294 -8.65 15.82 16.30
CA VAL A 294 -7.90 14.90 15.43
C VAL A 294 -6.41 14.82 15.81
N SER A 295 -5.94 15.60 16.80
CA SER A 295 -4.54 15.53 17.24
C SER A 295 -4.19 14.19 17.90
N LEU A 296 -5.20 13.46 18.37
CA LEU A 296 -5.04 12.15 19.00
C LEU A 296 -5.23 10.98 18.04
N THR A 297 -5.61 11.23 16.78
CA THR A 297 -5.84 10.16 15.80
C THR A 297 -4.54 9.75 15.14
N GLY A 298 -4.18 8.48 15.24
CA GLY A 298 -3.10 7.87 14.47
C GLY A 298 -3.70 7.16 13.25
N SER A 299 -3.51 7.72 12.07
CA SER A 299 -3.89 7.06 10.82
C SER A 299 -2.92 5.93 10.49
N SER A 300 -3.43 4.77 10.10
CA SER A 300 -2.59 3.70 9.53
C SER A 300 -2.94 3.35 8.09
N GLN A 301 -4.21 3.46 7.68
CA GLN A 301 -4.62 3.08 6.33
C GLN A 301 -5.94 3.73 5.89
N ALA A 302 -6.10 3.94 4.59
CA ALA A 302 -7.41 4.12 3.96
C ALA A 302 -7.48 3.28 2.66
N LEU A 303 -8.69 2.86 2.27
CA LEU A 303 -8.95 2.03 1.10
C LEU A 303 -10.31 2.39 0.50
N ILE A 304 -10.42 2.32 -0.83
CA ILE A 304 -11.71 2.42 -1.53
C ILE A 304 -12.03 1.08 -2.17
N GLU A 305 -13.18 0.51 -1.81
CA GLU A 305 -13.81 -0.62 -2.51
C GLU A 305 -15.27 -0.27 -2.75
N GLN A 306 -15.60 0.11 -3.98
CA GLN A 306 -16.92 0.65 -4.29
C GLN A 306 -18.05 -0.30 -3.86
N PRO A 307 -19.13 0.22 -3.24
CA PRO A 307 -19.46 1.64 -3.10
C PRO A 307 -18.92 2.30 -1.82
N TYR A 308 -17.96 1.69 -1.13
CA TYR A 308 -17.52 2.09 0.21
C TYR A 308 -16.09 2.64 0.22
N VAL A 309 -15.81 3.42 1.26
CA VAL A 309 -14.47 3.81 1.68
C VAL A 309 -14.25 3.34 3.11
N TYR A 310 -13.05 2.84 3.38
CA TYR A 310 -12.62 2.30 4.65
C TYR A 310 -11.43 3.09 5.16
N THR A 311 -11.37 3.27 6.48
CA THR A 311 -10.22 3.84 7.17
C THR A 311 -9.88 3.00 8.39
N VAL A 312 -8.59 2.82 8.63
CA VAL A 312 -8.05 2.16 9.81
C VAL A 312 -7.31 3.23 10.60
N ASP A 313 -7.83 3.53 11.79
CA ASP A 313 -7.30 4.60 12.64
C ASP A 313 -7.18 4.10 14.09
N GLY A 314 -6.07 4.41 14.74
CA GLY A 314 -5.86 4.26 16.17
C GLY A 314 -5.96 5.59 16.90
N THR A 315 -5.90 5.54 18.22
CA THR A 315 -5.68 6.73 19.06
C THR A 315 -4.34 6.59 19.79
N LEU A 316 -3.65 7.71 20.07
CA LEU A 316 -2.32 7.68 20.69
C LEU A 316 -2.27 6.95 22.06
N ASP A 317 -3.42 6.84 22.72
CA ASP A 317 -3.59 6.19 24.02
C ASP A 317 -4.05 4.72 23.93
N GLN A 318 -4.38 4.23 22.73
CA GLN A 318 -4.88 2.87 22.52
C GLN A 318 -3.94 2.07 21.62
N THR A 319 -3.75 0.80 21.97
CA THR A 319 -2.90 -0.12 21.20
C THR A 319 -3.63 -0.76 20.02
N GLU A 320 -4.93 -0.48 19.84
CA GLU A 320 -5.78 -1.14 18.86
C GLU A 320 -6.27 -0.15 17.81
N SER A 321 -6.06 -0.49 16.53
CA SER A 321 -6.62 0.26 15.41
C SER A 321 -8.06 -0.19 15.14
N ARG A 322 -8.89 0.76 14.71
CA ARG A 322 -10.32 0.58 14.47
C ARG A 322 -10.62 0.70 12.99
N LEU A 323 -11.33 -0.28 12.44
CA LEU A 323 -11.82 -0.22 11.08
C LEU A 323 -13.18 0.48 11.03
N THR A 324 -13.25 1.55 10.24
CA THR A 324 -14.47 2.32 10.00
C THR A 324 -14.80 2.34 8.51
N ARG A 325 -16.06 2.14 8.16
CA ARG A 325 -16.58 2.20 6.78
C ARG A 325 -17.56 3.35 6.60
N PHE A 326 -17.43 4.05 5.48
CA PHE A 326 -18.37 5.05 4.98
C PHE A 326 -18.86 4.66 3.58
N THR A 327 -19.98 5.24 3.16
CA THR A 327 -20.39 5.21 1.74
C THR A 327 -19.62 6.30 0.99
N LEU A 328 -18.93 5.93 -0.09
CA LEU A 328 -18.14 6.86 -0.89
C LEU A 328 -19.04 7.99 -1.44
N GLY A 329 -18.57 9.23 -1.32
CA GLY A 329 -19.29 10.45 -1.71
C GLY A 329 -20.40 10.91 -0.75
N GLN A 330 -20.74 10.13 0.29
CA GLN A 330 -21.76 10.51 1.28
C GLN A 330 -21.11 11.05 2.56
N THR A 331 -20.70 12.30 2.53
CA THR A 331 -19.97 12.98 3.63
C THR A 331 -20.90 13.57 4.70
N GLU A 332 -22.15 13.88 4.35
CA GLU A 332 -23.15 14.42 5.26
C GLU A 332 -24.24 13.39 5.59
N GLY A 333 -24.68 13.34 6.86
CA GLY A 333 -25.80 12.51 7.30
C GLY A 333 -25.59 10.98 7.26
N SER A 334 -24.50 10.50 6.67
CA SER A 334 -24.16 9.08 6.62
C SER A 334 -23.63 8.57 7.95
N SER A 335 -24.23 7.48 8.46
CA SER A 335 -23.72 6.83 9.66
C SER A 335 -22.49 5.99 9.33
N ALA A 336 -21.34 6.38 9.87
CA ALA A 336 -20.15 5.54 9.89
C ALA A 336 -20.48 4.16 10.46
N LYS A 337 -19.95 3.11 9.84
CA LYS A 337 -20.03 1.76 10.39
C LYS A 337 -18.70 1.39 11.03
N SER A 338 -18.73 1.04 12.30
CA SER A 338 -17.60 0.45 13.02
C SER A 338 -17.67 -1.08 13.00
N TYR A 339 -16.50 -1.71 13.03
CA TYR A 339 -16.32 -3.16 13.13
C TYR A 339 -15.76 -3.60 14.51
N ASP A 340 -15.75 -2.72 15.51
CA ASP A 340 -15.16 -2.99 16.83
C ASP A 340 -15.77 -4.22 17.54
N GLU A 341 -17.00 -4.59 17.20
CA GLU A 341 -17.67 -5.77 17.76
C GLU A 341 -16.96 -7.09 17.44
N TYR A 342 -16.12 -7.12 16.39
CA TYR A 342 -15.34 -8.29 15.99
C TYR A 342 -13.99 -8.40 16.71
N GLY A 343 -13.58 -7.39 17.47
CA GLY A 343 -12.32 -7.34 18.21
C GLY A 343 -11.23 -6.53 17.49
N ALA A 344 -9.97 -6.79 17.85
CA ALA A 344 -8.83 -6.06 17.30
C ALA A 344 -8.60 -6.43 15.83
N LEU A 345 -8.39 -5.45 14.96
CA LEU A 345 -8.04 -5.71 13.56
C LEU A 345 -6.71 -6.47 13.48
N ALA A 346 -6.73 -7.62 12.80
CA ALA A 346 -5.58 -8.49 12.62
C ALA A 346 -5.00 -8.39 11.19
N ALA A 347 -5.85 -8.22 10.18
CA ALA A 347 -5.45 -8.02 8.78
C ALA A 347 -6.60 -7.42 7.96
N GLY A 348 -6.26 -6.83 6.81
CA GLY A 348 -7.20 -6.14 5.94
C GLY A 348 -7.53 -4.71 6.42
N PRO A 349 -8.49 -4.03 5.79
CA PRO A 349 -9.37 -4.53 4.72
C PRO A 349 -8.60 -4.84 3.43
N THR A 350 -8.94 -5.95 2.78
CA THR A 350 -8.41 -6.34 1.46
C THR A 350 -9.38 -7.33 0.80
N ASP A 351 -9.61 -7.19 -0.52
CA ASP A 351 -10.50 -8.03 -1.31
C ASP A 351 -11.90 -8.25 -0.67
N GLY A 352 -12.49 -7.19 -0.12
CA GLY A 352 -13.81 -7.26 0.53
C GLY A 352 -13.82 -7.97 1.89
N MET A 353 -12.65 -8.30 2.44
CA MET A 353 -12.50 -9.03 3.70
C MET A 353 -11.67 -8.25 4.71
N ALA A 354 -12.04 -8.35 5.98
CA ALA A 354 -11.17 -7.98 7.10
C ALA A 354 -11.14 -9.10 8.14
N PHE A 355 -10.02 -9.23 8.84
CA PHE A 355 -9.81 -10.26 9.83
C PHE A 355 -9.60 -9.63 11.19
N PHE A 356 -10.34 -10.12 12.18
CA PHE A 356 -10.32 -9.60 13.54
C PHE A 356 -9.96 -10.69 14.52
N ARG A 357 -9.23 -10.33 15.57
CA ARG A 357 -8.83 -11.24 16.64
C ARG A 357 -9.54 -10.87 17.92
N GLN A 358 -10.18 -11.87 18.50
CA GLN A 358 -10.70 -11.80 19.86
C GLN A 358 -10.29 -13.08 20.60
N ASN A 359 -9.45 -12.92 21.63
CA ASN A 359 -8.82 -14.05 22.32
C ASN A 359 -8.05 -14.96 21.33
N ASN A 360 -8.35 -16.27 21.32
CA ASN A 360 -7.73 -17.25 20.41
C ASN A 360 -8.57 -17.55 19.15
N VAL A 361 -9.51 -16.65 18.81
CA VAL A 361 -10.38 -16.77 17.64
C VAL A 361 -10.01 -15.67 16.65
N LEU A 362 -9.80 -16.07 15.40
CA LEU A 362 -9.70 -15.18 14.25
C LEU A 362 -11.05 -15.21 13.51
N THR A 363 -11.65 -14.05 13.30
CA THR A 363 -12.92 -13.89 12.59
C THR A 363 -12.65 -13.15 11.29
N GLY A 364 -12.79 -13.82 10.16
CA GLY A 364 -12.91 -13.16 8.86
C GLY A 364 -14.31 -12.61 8.69
N VAL A 365 -14.42 -11.36 8.27
CA VAL A 365 -15.68 -10.64 8.03
C VAL A 365 -15.70 -10.19 6.58
N HIS A 366 -16.74 -10.56 5.86
CA HIS A 366 -17.02 -10.03 4.54
C HIS A 366 -17.67 -8.65 4.68
N LEU A 367 -16.94 -7.61 4.27
CA LEU A 367 -17.23 -6.21 4.63
C LEU A 367 -18.52 -5.67 4.03
N ALA A 368 -18.97 -6.24 2.90
CA ALA A 368 -20.16 -5.79 2.20
C ALA A 368 -21.48 -6.24 2.87
N ASP A 369 -21.50 -7.41 3.52
CA ASP A 369 -22.73 -8.03 4.04
C ASP A 369 -22.60 -8.65 5.45
N ASP A 370 -21.46 -8.44 6.12
CA ASP A 370 -21.14 -8.88 7.49
C ASP A 370 -21.16 -10.38 7.72
N ARG A 371 -21.16 -11.18 6.66
CA ARG A 371 -20.99 -12.62 6.80
C ARG A 371 -19.62 -12.89 7.41
N THR A 372 -19.61 -13.76 8.42
CA THR A 372 -18.38 -14.11 9.12
C THR A 372 -17.99 -15.55 8.92
N VAL A 373 -16.68 -15.79 8.98
CA VAL A 373 -16.08 -17.12 9.05
C VAL A 373 -15.07 -17.10 10.17
N THR A 374 -15.15 -18.06 11.09
CA THR A 374 -14.28 -18.11 12.27
C THR A 374 -13.27 -19.24 12.17
N PHE A 375 -12.06 -18.94 12.61
CA PHE A 375 -10.94 -19.86 12.69
C PHE A 375 -10.44 -19.89 14.13
N THR A 376 -10.16 -21.07 14.66
CA THR A 376 -9.36 -21.18 15.89
C THR A 376 -7.90 -20.98 15.50
N ALA A 377 -7.24 -19.98 16.08
CA ALA A 377 -5.83 -19.74 15.82
C ALA A 377 -5.00 -20.96 16.29
N PRO A 378 -3.90 -21.32 15.58
CA PRO A 378 -3.00 -22.37 16.03
C PRO A 378 -2.54 -22.11 17.47
N ALA A 379 -2.32 -23.15 18.27
CA ALA A 379 -1.89 -23.02 19.67
C ALA A 379 -0.59 -22.20 19.85
N ASN A 380 0.20 -22.04 18.79
CA ASN A 380 1.45 -21.29 18.76
C ASN A 380 1.32 -19.85 18.24
N GLY A 381 0.09 -19.38 17.96
CA GLY A 381 -0.19 -18.09 17.36
C GLY A 381 0.10 -18.04 15.85
N ILE A 382 -0.56 -17.11 15.16
CA ILE A 382 -0.08 -16.58 13.88
C ILE A 382 0.87 -15.45 14.31
N ARG A 383 2.18 -15.61 14.04
CA ARG A 383 3.17 -14.59 14.38
C ARG A 383 3.12 -13.44 13.39
#